data_AF-A0A9Q1CTG9-F1
#
_entry.id   AF-A0A9Q1CTG9-F1
#
_cell.length_a   1.000
_cell.length_b   1.000
_cell.length_c   1.000
_cell.angle_alpha   90.00
_cell.angle_beta   90.00
_cell.angle_gamma   90.00
#
_symmetry.space_group_name_H-M   'P 1'
#
loop_
_entity.id
_entity.type
_entity.pdbx_description
1 polymer ?
#
loop_
_entity_poly.entity_id
_entity_poly.type
_entity_poly.pdbx_seq_one_letter_code
_entity_poly.pdbx_strand_id
1 'polypeptide(L)'
;MLLALVSSQRQRTLQLLDIVNMEITCTTISFTVTALIKQSRPGNVGHRLILKAYPPDKRLCIYTYVIEYLNRTKSCRGKEKRLFVSFKKPHGRVTTDTIGRWLKTVLSSAGDRHLQV
;
A
#
# COMPACT_ATOMS: atom_id res chain seq x y z
N MET A 1 -4.84 6.00 -1.78
CA MET A 1 -5.33 6.75 -0.60
C MET A 1 -6.04 5.86 0.41
N LEU A 2 -7.08 5.11 0.04
CA LEU A 2 -7.81 4.22 0.97
C LEU A 2 -6.92 3.34 1.84
N LEU A 3 -5.87 2.74 1.27
CA LEU A 3 -4.93 1.93 2.04
C LEU A 3 -4.27 2.70 3.18
N ALA A 4 -3.87 3.95 2.97
CA ALA A 4 -3.23 4.77 3.99
C ALA A 4 -4.21 5.15 5.11
N LEU A 5 -5.47 5.44 4.76
CA LEU A 5 -6.53 5.77 5.72
C LEU A 5 -6.94 4.56 6.57
N VAL A 6 -7.13 3.40 5.93
CA VAL A 6 -7.60 2.18 6.62
C VAL A 6 -6.49 1.55 7.46
N SER A 7 -5.25 1.60 6.99
CA SER A 7 -4.12 0.97 7.68
C SER A 7 -3.50 1.84 8.78
N SER A 8 -3.74 3.16 8.72
CA SER A 8 -3.09 4.18 9.57
C SER A 8 -1.56 4.03 9.63
N GLN A 9 -0.95 3.52 8.56
CA GLN A 9 0.49 3.25 8.51
C GLN A 9 1.29 4.41 7.94
N ARG A 10 2.54 4.55 8.41
CA ARG A 10 3.51 5.50 7.83
C ARG A 10 3.85 5.14 6.39
N GLN A 11 4.24 6.13 5.60
CA GLN A 11 4.63 5.99 4.19
C GLN A 11 5.69 4.91 3.96
N ARG A 12 6.65 4.76 4.89
CA ARG A 12 7.69 3.73 4.83
C ARG A 12 7.10 2.31 4.87
N THR A 13 6.15 2.06 5.76
CA THR A 13 5.48 0.75 5.87
C THR A 13 4.69 0.46 4.59
N LEU A 14 3.97 1.45 4.06
CA LEU A 14 3.23 1.32 2.80
C LEU A 14 4.14 1.00 1.61
N GLN A 15 5.33 1.61 1.56
CA GLN A 15 6.34 1.35 0.54
C GLN A 15 6.91 -0.08 0.63
N LEU A 16 6.98 -0.63 1.85
CA LEU A 16 7.57 -1.94 2.11
C LEU A 16 6.59 -3.10 1.92
N LEU A 17 5.32 -2.85 1.63
CA LEU A 17 4.35 -3.90 1.31
C LEU A 17 4.81 -4.68 0.07
N ASP A 18 4.73 -5.99 0.17
CA ASP A 18 5.22 -6.93 -0.84
C ASP A 18 4.12 -7.97 -1.13
N ILE A 19 3.95 -8.31 -2.40
CA ILE A 19 2.96 -9.29 -2.86
C ILE A 19 3.38 -10.74 -2.60
N VAL A 20 4.68 -10.99 -2.38
CA VAL A 20 5.20 -12.33 -2.08
C VAL A 20 4.81 -12.76 -0.67
N ASN A 21 4.85 -11.83 0.28
CA ASN A 21 4.47 -12.06 1.68
C ASN A 21 3.02 -11.63 1.93
N MET A 22 2.15 -11.90 0.96
CA MET A 22 0.73 -11.56 1.00
C MET A 22 -0.10 -12.83 1.07
N GLU A 23 -1.07 -12.85 1.97
CA GLU A 23 -2.07 -13.91 2.08
C GLU A 23 -3.44 -13.33 1.73
N ILE A 24 -4.14 -13.97 0.80
CA ILE A 24 -5.49 -13.58 0.39
C ILE A 24 -6.46 -14.65 0.87
N THR A 25 -7.49 -14.23 1.60
CA THR A 25 -8.64 -15.05 1.97
C THR A 25 -9.89 -14.45 1.32
N CYS A 26 -11.03 -15.14 1.41
CA CYS A 26 -12.31 -14.67 0.87
C CYS A 26 -12.75 -13.31 1.43
N THR A 27 -12.30 -12.94 2.63
CA THR A 27 -12.74 -11.73 3.36
C THR A 27 -11.61 -10.82 3.79
N THR A 28 -10.35 -11.23 3.64
CA THR A 28 -9.20 -10.49 4.14
C THR A 28 -8.01 -10.60 3.22
N ILE A 29 -7.17 -9.57 3.27
CA ILE A 29 -5.83 -9.54 2.69
C ILE A 29 -4.87 -9.24 3.83
N SER A 30 -3.85 -10.05 4.02
CA SER A 30 -2.80 -9.78 4.99
C SER A 30 -1.44 -9.62 4.32
N PHE A 31 -0.65 -8.66 4.79
CA PHE A 31 0.71 -8.42 4.34
C PHE A 31 1.66 -8.54 5.52
N THR A 32 2.72 -9.33 5.37
CA THR A 32 3.76 -9.45 6.38
C THR A 32 4.96 -8.61 5.99
N VAL A 33 5.20 -7.53 6.73
CA VAL A 33 6.34 -6.64 6.52
C VAL A 33 7.51 -7.14 7.38
N THR A 34 8.40 -7.89 6.74
CA THR A 34 9.59 -8.49 7.37
C THR A 34 10.82 -7.57 7.40
N ALA A 35 10.79 -6.45 6.66
CA ALA A 35 11.93 -5.56 6.56
C ALA A 35 12.19 -4.81 7.89
N LEU A 36 13.45 -4.88 8.37
CA LEU A 36 13.99 -4.12 9.51
C LEU A 36 13.69 -2.63 9.36
N ILE A 37 12.61 -2.18 9.99
CA ILE A 37 12.38 -0.77 10.29
C ILE A 37 13.26 -0.44 11.51
N LYS A 38 13.87 0.76 11.59
CA LYS A 38 14.80 1.20 12.67
C LYS A 38 14.31 0.94 14.12
N GLN A 39 13.04 0.61 14.33
CA GLN A 39 12.45 0.22 15.62
C GLN A 39 12.34 -1.31 15.84
N SER A 40 12.95 -2.15 15.00
CA SER A 40 12.97 -3.60 15.21
C SER A 40 13.88 -3.95 16.38
N ARG A 41 13.28 -4.37 17.49
CA ARG A 41 14.01 -5.03 18.58
C ARG A 41 14.54 -6.39 18.07
N PRO A 42 15.70 -6.88 18.57
CA PRO A 42 16.11 -8.26 18.33
C PRO A 42 14.96 -9.19 18.79
N GLY A 43 14.45 -10.03 17.89
CA GLY A 43 13.30 -10.92 18.16
C GLY A 43 11.93 -10.37 17.74
N ASN A 44 11.83 -9.20 17.10
CA ASN A 44 10.53 -8.69 16.66
C ASN A 44 10.03 -9.43 15.41
N VAL A 45 8.99 -10.25 15.59
CA VAL A 45 8.19 -10.86 14.53
C VAL A 45 7.62 -9.72 13.68
N GLY A 46 7.83 -9.74 12.36
CA GLY A 46 7.50 -8.63 11.47
C GLY A 46 6.10 -8.04 11.63
N HIS A 47 5.90 -6.80 11.17
CA HIS A 47 4.59 -6.12 11.28
C HIS A 47 3.60 -6.71 10.27
N ARG A 48 2.46 -7.21 10.75
CA ARG A 48 1.38 -7.73 9.88
C ARG A 48 0.30 -6.68 9.68
N LEU A 49 0.06 -6.31 8.43
CA LEU A 49 -1.03 -5.43 8.03
C LEU A 49 -2.21 -6.26 7.53
N ILE A 50 -3.36 -6.17 8.18
CA ILE A 50 -4.58 -6.90 7.79
C ILE A 50 -5.60 -5.90 7.25
N LEU A 51 -6.07 -6.15 6.02
CA LEU A 51 -7.11 -5.40 5.34
C LEU A 51 -8.34 -6.29 5.24
N LYS A 52 -9.48 -5.81 5.77
CA LYS A 52 -10.74 -6.54 5.73
C LYS A 52 -11.59 -6.06 4.56
N ALA A 53 -12.35 -6.98 3.96
CA ALA A 53 -13.40 -6.62 3.04
C ALA A 53 -14.45 -5.78 3.75
N TYR A 54 -15.07 -4.86 3.00
CA TYR A 54 -16.17 -4.03 3.47
C TYR A 54 -17.39 -4.25 2.56
N PRO A 55 -18.16 -5.34 2.79
CA PRO A 55 -19.36 -5.64 2.00
C PRO A 55 -20.44 -4.54 1.95
N PRO A 56 -20.68 -3.75 3.02
CA PRO A 56 -21.73 -2.73 3.02
C PRO A 56 -21.57 -1.68 1.92
N ASP A 57 -20.34 -1.29 1.59
CA ASP A 57 -20.07 -0.38 0.49
C ASP A 57 -18.79 -0.76 -0.28
N LYS A 58 -18.97 -1.29 -1.48
CA LYS A 58 -17.87 -1.64 -2.38
C LYS A 58 -16.98 -0.45 -2.73
N ARG A 59 -17.51 0.78 -2.71
CA ARG A 59 -16.76 2.01 -3.01
C ARG A 59 -15.73 2.35 -1.93
N LEU A 60 -15.90 1.81 -0.72
CA LEU A 60 -14.99 1.95 0.41
C LEU A 60 -14.19 0.67 0.70
N CYS A 61 -14.43 -0.41 -0.05
CA CYS A 61 -13.85 -1.72 0.18
C CYS A 61 -12.39 -1.79 -0.31
N ILE A 62 -11.44 -1.59 0.60
CA ILE A 62 -10.01 -1.67 0.30
C ILE A 62 -9.61 -3.03 -0.29
N TYR A 63 -10.24 -4.12 0.17
CA TYR A 63 -10.01 -5.47 -0.36
C TYR A 63 -10.22 -5.51 -1.87
N THR A 64 -11.39 -5.04 -2.35
CA THR A 64 -11.73 -5.03 -3.77
C THR A 64 -10.75 -4.19 -4.58
N TYR A 65 -10.37 -3.01 -4.08
CA TYR A 65 -9.40 -2.15 -4.78
C TYR A 65 -8.00 -2.76 -4.85
N VAL A 66 -7.54 -3.45 -3.80
CA VAL A 66 -6.21 -4.08 -3.81
C VAL A 66 -6.19 -5.23 -4.82
N ILE A 67 -7.21 -6.08 -4.86
CA ILE A 67 -7.32 -7.16 -5.84
C ILE A 67 -7.35 -6.60 -7.27
N GLU A 68 -8.20 -5.60 -7.53
CA GLU A 68 -8.33 -4.98 -8.84
C GLU A 68 -7.02 -4.31 -9.28
N TYR A 69 -6.34 -3.63 -8.37
CA TYR A 69 -5.05 -3.03 -8.64
C TYR A 69 -3.97 -4.07 -8.97
N LEU A 70 -3.92 -5.20 -8.25
CA LEU A 70 -3.02 -6.31 -8.55
C LEU A 70 -3.28 -6.88 -9.96
N ASN A 71 -4.55 -7.08 -10.32
CA ASN A 71 -4.93 -7.56 -11.65
C ASN A 71 -4.46 -6.61 -12.76
N ARG A 72 -4.70 -5.31 -12.61
CA ARG A 72 -4.30 -4.29 -13.59
C ARG A 72 -2.78 -4.14 -13.74
N THR A 73 -2.05 -4.32 -12.65
CA THR A 73 -0.59 -4.15 -12.63
C THR A 73 0.17 -5.44 -12.94
N LYS A 74 -0.51 -6.59 -13.03
CA LYS A 74 0.10 -7.90 -13.29
C LYS A 74 0.94 -7.91 -14.58
N SER A 75 0.46 -7.27 -15.65
CA SER A 75 1.12 -7.24 -16.95
C SER A 75 2.39 -6.37 -16.98
N CYS A 76 2.49 -5.35 -16.13
CA CYS A 76 3.58 -4.37 -16.18
C CYS A 76 4.63 -4.51 -15.08
N ARG A 77 4.42 -5.38 -14.08
CA ARG A 77 5.33 -5.58 -12.92
C ARG A 77 6.69 -6.18 -13.27
N GLY A 78 6.79 -7.02 -14.29
CA GLY A 78 8.02 -7.76 -14.59
C GLY A 78 8.53 -8.55 -13.37
N LYS A 79 9.68 -8.15 -12.81
CA LYS A 79 10.29 -8.76 -11.61
C LYS A 79 9.97 -8.05 -10.29
N GLU A 80 9.19 -6.98 -10.33
CA GLU A 80 8.89 -6.16 -9.15
C GLU A 80 7.87 -6.85 -8.23
N LYS A 81 8.21 -6.91 -6.94
CA LYS A 81 7.47 -7.61 -5.89
C LYS A 81 6.77 -6.65 -4.93
N ARG A 82 7.18 -5.37 -4.89
CA ARG A 82 6.49 -4.35 -4.10
C ARG A 82 5.04 -4.19 -4.55
N LEU A 83 4.14 -3.97 -3.58
CA LEU A 83 2.73 -3.73 -3.86
C LEU A 83 2.60 -2.53 -4.82
N PHE A 84 3.22 -1.40 -4.50
CA PHE A 84 3.16 -0.21 -5.35
C PHE A 84 4.25 -0.21 -6.44
N VAL A 85 3.84 0.05 -7.68
CA VAL A 85 4.74 0.16 -8.84
C VAL A 85 4.68 1.55 -9.45
N SER A 86 5.80 2.00 -10.02
CA SER A 86 5.90 3.27 -10.73
C SER A 86 5.09 3.25 -12.02
N PHE A 87 4.44 4.38 -12.33
CA PHE A 87 3.78 4.60 -13.62
C PHE A 87 4.78 4.85 -14.76
N LYS A 88 6.00 5.30 -14.45
CA LYS A 88 7.07 5.54 -15.44
C LYS A 88 7.82 4.24 -15.73
N LYS A 89 8.07 3.97 -17.01
CA LYS A 89 8.95 2.86 -17.43
C LYS A 89 10.42 3.18 -17.10
N PRO A 90 11.24 2.20 -16.70
CA PRO A 90 10.83 0.84 -16.32
C PRO A 90 10.01 0.85 -15.02
N HIS A 91 8.92 0.07 -14.99
CA HIS A 91 7.96 0.00 -13.87
C HIS A 91 8.60 -0.66 -12.63
N GLY A 92 9.44 0.09 -11.91
CA GLY A 92 10.08 -0.35 -10.68
C GLY A 92 9.29 0.05 -9.43
N ARG A 93 9.82 -0.33 -8.26
CA ARG A 93 9.32 0.11 -6.95
C ARG A 93 9.19 1.64 -6.88
N VAL A 94 8.16 2.08 -6.19
CA VAL A 94 8.03 3.50 -5.83
C VAL A 94 8.83 3.82 -4.57
N THR A 95 9.29 5.06 -4.48
CA THR A 95 9.96 5.60 -3.29
C THR A 95 8.94 6.08 -2.26
N THR A 96 9.38 6.24 -1.01
CA THR A 96 8.59 6.88 0.05
C THR A 96 8.12 8.27 -0.35
N ASP A 97 8.97 9.06 -1.00
CA ASP A 97 8.63 10.41 -1.48
C ASP A 97 7.50 10.39 -2.49
N THR A 98 7.47 9.38 -3.37
CA THR A 98 6.40 9.27 -4.36
C THR A 98 5.06 8.97 -3.69
N ILE A 99 5.04 8.05 -2.72
CA ILE A 99 3.84 7.78 -1.91
C ILE A 99 3.40 9.03 -1.15
N GLY A 100 4.36 9.78 -0.59
CA GLY A 100 4.07 11.03 0.10
C GLY A 100 3.48 12.10 -0.80
N ARG A 101 4.02 12.28 -2.00
CA ARG A 101 3.46 13.18 -3.02
C ARG A 101 2.05 12.77 -3.40
N TRP A 102 1.78 11.47 -3.64
CA TRP A 102 0.42 11.00 -3.94
C TRP A 102 -0.56 11.31 -2.82
N LEU A 103 -0.17 11.12 -1.56
CA LEU A 103 -1.03 11.45 -0.42
C LEU A 103 -1.29 12.95 -0.34
N LYS A 104 -0.25 13.79 -0.45
CA LYS A 104 -0.40 15.26 -0.45
C LYS A 104 -1.30 15.72 -1.59
N THR A 105 -1.04 15.27 -2.82
CA THR A 105 -1.83 15.67 -4.00
C THR A 105 -3.31 15.34 -3.82
N VAL A 106 -3.63 14.12 -3.38
CA VAL A 106 -5.05 13.73 -3.24
C VAL A 106 -5.73 14.48 -2.08
N LEU A 107 -5.03 14.71 -0.96
CA LEU A 107 -5.57 15.54 0.14
C LEU A 107 -5.81 16.98 -0.29
N SER A 108 -4.87 17.58 -1.03
CA SER A 108 -5.06 18.93 -1.58
C SER A 108 -6.21 18.99 -2.58
N SER A 109 -6.38 17.97 -3.43
CA SER A 109 -7.53 17.87 -4.33
C SER A 109 -8.86 17.66 -3.60
N ALA A 110 -8.84 17.10 -2.38
CA ALA A 110 -10.02 16.95 -1.53
C ALA A 110 -10.39 18.23 -0.75
N GLY A 111 -9.66 19.34 -0.97
CA GLY A 111 -9.95 20.65 -0.36
C GLY A 111 -9.03 21.03 0.80
N ASP A 112 -8.04 20.19 1.15
CA ASP A 112 -7.06 20.51 2.19
C ASP A 112 -6.00 21.48 1.64
N ARG A 113 -6.28 22.78 1.78
CA ARG A 113 -5.46 23.89 1.26
C ARG A 113 -4.15 24.13 2.02
N HIS A 114 -3.83 23.36 3.05
CA HIS A 114 -2.71 23.69 3.96
C HIS A 114 -1.38 22.94 3.70
N LEU A 115 -1.29 22.10 2.66
CA LEU A 115 -0.09 21.26 2.40
C LEU A 115 0.76 21.70 1.19
N GLN A 116 0.57 22.91 0.68
CA GLN A 116 1.45 23.50 -0.34
C GLN A 116 2.62 24.26 0.31
N VAL A 117 3.59 23.54 0.87
CA VAL A 117 4.96 24.05 1.09
C VAL A 117 5.96 22.92 0.86
#